data_AF-M0LUZ0-F1
#
_entry.id   AF-M0LUZ0-F1
#
_cell.length_a   1.000
_cell.length_b   1.000
_cell.length_c   1.000
_cell.angle_alpha   90.00
_cell.angle_beta   90.00
_cell.angle_gamma   90.00
#
_symmetry.space_group_name_H-M   'P 1'
#
loop_
_entity.id
_entity.type
_entity.pdbx_description
1 polymer ?
#
loop_
_entity_poly.entity_id
_entity_poly.type
_entity_poly.pdbx_seq_one_letter_code
_entity_poly.pdbx_strand_id
1 'polypeptide(L)'
;MVHVAIVGGYGSAGVAVADELLEQVDPDSDLELELTLIDDGDPGGGLCILRGCMPSKEVLSAGQHRFQARHDDRLEGVPEPDPEAIVARKDDDVLGFAEHRRNHVHDLATRENVEFVADTARFVDDRVLELAGSGRRLEPDYVVIATGSTLNVPDLPGIDEVSFDSSADVLDATAFPESGVVMGFGYIGLELAPYLSEVGGVDLTVIEHDDYPLDEMDAAYGETILELYREEFGIEVLTNTDEKHLERTDDDGVRLYAEQAGDERVVEADQLYCFTGRRPDLDGLGLEHTRLEAGEGWVEPTMQAVDDERVFVVGDANAREPILHVAKEQGVAAARNVIGHHRGTDLEPYTNVPHHVIFSGLGVYPFARIGHTPATVAESGMDAIVVSREASDDGVFKTKNHPEGLATLIVDADTGSVLGYQGLHLHADVMAKTMQLAVEMTLDVRKIPDRAYHPTTPEIIDGLVREARAELEKRNGARDDG
;
A
#
# COMPACT_ATOMS: atom_id res chain seq x y z
N MET A 1 -7.51 -32.50 18.37
CA MET A 1 -7.21 -31.98 17.03
C MET A 1 -8.17 -30.85 16.67
N VAL A 2 -7.65 -29.66 16.37
CA VAL A 2 -8.38 -28.51 15.82
C VAL A 2 -8.05 -28.39 14.34
N HIS A 3 -9.06 -28.25 13.48
CA HIS A 3 -8.87 -28.08 12.03
C HIS A 3 -9.02 -26.61 11.63
N VAL A 4 -8.00 -26.03 11.02
CA VAL A 4 -8.02 -24.67 10.47
C VAL A 4 -7.89 -24.74 8.94
N ALA A 5 -8.81 -24.10 8.22
CA ALA A 5 -8.69 -23.89 6.77
C ALA A 5 -8.32 -22.43 6.48
N ILE A 6 -7.35 -22.19 5.61
CA ILE A 6 -6.96 -20.86 5.14
C ILE A 6 -7.28 -20.76 3.65
N VAL A 7 -8.13 -19.81 3.27
CA VAL A 7 -8.46 -19.50 1.88
C VAL A 7 -7.60 -18.31 1.43
N GLY A 8 -6.81 -18.48 0.36
CA GLY A 8 -5.77 -17.53 -0.05
C GLY A 8 -4.38 -17.94 0.46
N GLY A 9 -4.06 -19.24 0.40
CA GLY A 9 -2.84 -19.84 0.95
C GLY A 9 -1.52 -19.32 0.36
N TYR A 10 -1.51 -18.78 -0.86
CA TYR A 10 -0.33 -18.13 -1.43
C TYR A 10 -0.21 -16.64 -1.06
N GLY A 11 -1.29 -16.02 -0.59
CA GLY A 11 -1.31 -14.62 -0.15
C GLY A 11 -0.40 -14.35 1.05
N SER A 12 0.09 -13.12 1.19
CA SER A 12 1.02 -12.79 2.29
C SER A 12 0.40 -12.89 3.68
N ALA A 13 -0.88 -12.55 3.82
CA ALA A 13 -1.59 -12.76 5.08
C ALA A 13 -1.80 -14.26 5.34
N GLY A 14 -2.25 -15.03 4.34
CA GLY A 14 -2.47 -16.48 4.47
C GLY A 14 -1.21 -17.24 4.89
N VAL A 15 -0.05 -16.93 4.28
CA VAL A 15 1.24 -17.50 4.70
C VAL A 15 1.61 -17.09 6.12
N ALA A 16 1.43 -15.83 6.51
CA ALA A 16 1.74 -15.38 7.87
C ALA A 16 0.87 -16.08 8.93
N VAL A 17 -0.41 -16.33 8.62
CA VAL A 17 -1.29 -17.13 9.49
C VAL A 17 -0.77 -18.56 9.59
N ALA A 18 -0.43 -19.19 8.47
CA ALA A 18 0.07 -20.57 8.42
C ALA A 18 1.36 -20.75 9.24
N ASP A 19 2.33 -19.85 9.04
CA ASP A 19 3.61 -19.88 9.75
C ASP A 19 3.42 -19.71 11.26
N GLU A 20 2.67 -18.69 11.71
CA GLU A 20 2.44 -18.46 13.13
C GLU A 20 1.63 -19.60 13.78
N LEU A 21 0.61 -20.15 13.12
CA LEU A 21 -0.12 -21.33 13.63
C LEU A 21 0.81 -22.52 13.86
N LEU A 22 1.72 -22.77 12.91
CA LEU A 22 2.65 -23.88 12.97
C LEU A 22 3.81 -23.66 13.94
N GLU A 23 4.20 -22.42 14.23
CA GLU A 23 5.16 -22.08 15.29
C GLU A 23 4.59 -22.34 16.69
N GLN A 24 3.28 -22.20 16.87
CA GLN A 24 2.59 -22.43 18.15
C GLN A 24 2.33 -23.92 18.44
N VAL A 25 2.59 -24.79 17.46
CA VAL A 25 2.51 -26.25 17.56
C VAL A 25 3.93 -26.79 17.73
N ASP A 26 4.53 -26.50 18.89
CA ASP A 26 5.78 -27.11 19.36
C ASP A 26 5.55 -28.61 19.68
N PRO A 27 6.52 -29.53 19.48
CA PRO A 27 6.41 -30.93 19.95
C PRO A 27 6.05 -31.11 21.44
N ASP A 28 6.26 -30.10 22.29
CA ASP A 28 5.81 -30.11 23.70
C ASP A 28 4.43 -29.42 23.92
N SER A 29 3.74 -29.00 22.85
CA SER A 29 2.41 -28.38 22.89
C SER A 29 1.30 -29.42 22.98
N ASP A 30 0.34 -29.22 23.89
CA ASP A 30 -0.89 -30.03 23.97
C ASP A 30 -1.89 -29.73 22.81
N LEU A 31 -1.53 -28.84 21.88
CA LEU A 31 -2.35 -28.46 20.73
C LEU A 31 -2.09 -29.39 19.54
N GLU A 32 -3.04 -30.26 19.25
CA GLU A 32 -3.08 -30.99 17.98
C GLU A 32 -3.75 -30.12 16.91
N LEU A 33 -3.01 -29.67 15.88
CA LEU A 33 -3.51 -28.83 14.78
C LEU A 33 -3.51 -29.62 13.46
N GLU A 34 -4.60 -29.58 12.72
CA GLU A 34 -4.66 -29.89 11.29
C GLU A 34 -4.85 -28.58 10.52
N LEU A 35 -4.03 -28.35 9.48
CA LEU A 35 -4.05 -27.14 8.68
C LEU A 35 -4.31 -27.48 7.21
N THR A 36 -5.30 -26.83 6.60
CA THR A 36 -5.53 -26.89 5.15
C THR A 36 -5.31 -25.51 4.54
N LEU A 37 -4.33 -25.40 3.65
CA LEU A 37 -4.05 -24.21 2.84
C LEU A 37 -4.74 -24.39 1.47
N ILE A 38 -5.58 -23.44 1.07
CA ILE A 38 -6.36 -23.51 -0.16
C ILE A 38 -6.07 -22.27 -1.00
N ASP A 39 -5.66 -22.48 -2.25
CA ASP A 39 -5.38 -21.41 -3.20
C ASP A 39 -5.41 -21.98 -4.63
N ASP A 40 -5.95 -21.25 -5.60
CA ASP A 40 -6.05 -21.66 -7.00
C ASP A 40 -5.13 -20.87 -7.94
N GLY A 41 -4.26 -20.02 -7.39
CA GLY A 41 -3.38 -19.17 -8.18
C GLY A 41 -2.39 -19.95 -9.06
N ASP A 42 -2.33 -19.60 -10.34
CA ASP A 42 -1.35 -20.07 -11.32
C ASP A 42 -0.72 -18.84 -12.02
N PRO A 43 0.59 -18.56 -11.86
CA PRO A 43 1.61 -19.39 -11.22
C PRO A 43 1.61 -19.35 -9.69
N GLY A 44 0.64 -18.74 -8.98
CA GLY A 44 0.61 -18.73 -7.51
C GLY A 44 1.72 -17.87 -6.88
N GLY A 45 1.37 -17.05 -5.89
CA GLY A 45 2.31 -16.08 -5.28
C GLY A 45 1.65 -14.89 -4.59
N GLY A 46 0.37 -14.68 -4.83
CA GLY A 46 -0.42 -13.57 -4.31
C GLY A 46 -0.22 -12.27 -5.10
N LEU A 47 -1.17 -11.35 -4.93
CA LEU A 47 -1.26 -10.08 -5.65
C LEU A 47 0.04 -9.27 -5.62
N CYS A 48 0.61 -9.05 -4.43
CA CYS A 48 1.79 -8.20 -4.25
C CYS A 48 2.99 -8.63 -5.10
N ILE A 49 3.21 -9.94 -5.23
CA ILE A 49 4.35 -10.48 -5.98
C ILE A 49 4.05 -10.43 -7.47
N LEU A 50 2.85 -10.82 -7.89
CA LEU A 50 2.55 -11.05 -9.30
C LEU A 50 2.09 -9.81 -10.05
N ARG A 51 1.33 -8.92 -9.41
CA ARG A 51 0.62 -7.80 -10.06
C ARG A 51 0.54 -6.54 -9.18
N GLY A 52 1.46 -6.41 -8.22
CA GLY A 52 1.43 -5.35 -7.21
C GLY A 52 2.81 -4.75 -6.98
N CYS A 53 3.26 -4.76 -5.72
CA CYS A 53 4.46 -4.03 -5.30
C CYS A 53 5.73 -4.48 -6.04
N MET A 54 6.01 -5.79 -6.13
CA MET A 54 7.26 -6.26 -6.73
C MET A 54 7.42 -5.83 -8.20
N PRO A 55 6.45 -6.11 -9.10
CA PRO A 55 6.54 -5.66 -10.49
C PRO A 55 6.54 -4.14 -10.61
N SER A 56 5.78 -3.41 -9.78
CA SER A 56 5.80 -1.96 -9.86
C SER A 56 7.18 -1.40 -9.53
N LYS A 57 7.87 -1.94 -8.53
CA LYS A 57 9.21 -1.46 -8.15
C LYS A 57 10.28 -1.78 -9.20
N GLU A 58 10.13 -2.86 -9.96
CA GLU A 58 11.00 -3.15 -11.12
C GLU A 58 10.82 -2.12 -12.24
N VAL A 59 9.57 -1.83 -12.65
CA VAL A 59 9.34 -0.88 -13.76
C VAL A 59 9.63 0.57 -13.37
N LEU A 60 9.29 0.97 -12.14
CA LEU A 60 9.62 2.30 -11.61
C LEU A 60 11.13 2.51 -11.55
N SER A 61 11.91 1.48 -11.19
CA SER A 61 13.38 1.56 -11.16
C SER A 61 13.96 1.88 -12.54
N ALA A 62 13.42 1.32 -13.61
CA ALA A 62 13.85 1.68 -14.97
C ALA A 62 13.52 3.14 -15.31
N GLY A 63 12.28 3.58 -15.01
CA GLY A 63 11.87 4.98 -15.18
C GLY A 63 12.72 5.95 -14.35
N GLN A 64 13.00 5.59 -13.10
CA GLN A 64 13.84 6.36 -12.18
C GLN A 64 15.21 6.65 -12.77
N HIS A 65 15.89 5.64 -13.33
CA HIS A 65 17.21 5.84 -13.94
C HIS A 65 17.16 6.83 -15.11
N ARG A 66 16.12 6.76 -15.96
CA ARG A 66 15.93 7.71 -17.04
C ARG A 66 15.64 9.11 -16.52
N PHE A 67 14.68 9.23 -15.61
CA PHE A 67 14.30 10.51 -15.01
C PHE A 67 15.52 11.21 -14.39
N GLN A 68 16.29 10.49 -13.56
CA GLN A 68 17.50 11.04 -12.94
C GLN A 68 18.55 11.46 -13.97
N ALA A 69 18.71 10.69 -15.06
CA ALA A 69 19.62 11.05 -16.14
C ALA A 69 19.16 12.29 -16.92
N ARG A 70 17.86 12.46 -17.15
CA ARG A 70 17.26 13.61 -17.84
C ARG A 70 17.23 14.87 -16.98
N HIS A 71 16.96 14.71 -15.69
CA HIS A 71 16.84 15.80 -14.72
C HIS A 71 18.21 16.41 -14.37
N ASP A 72 19.31 15.66 -14.56
CA ASP A 72 20.68 16.13 -14.34
C ASP A 72 21.29 16.80 -15.59
N ASP A 73 21.26 18.13 -15.62
CA ASP A 73 21.77 18.97 -16.72
C ASP A 73 23.29 18.83 -16.97
N ARG A 74 24.01 18.14 -16.09
CA ARG A 74 25.44 17.85 -16.22
C ARG A 74 25.69 16.61 -17.09
N LEU A 75 24.66 15.82 -17.40
CA LEU A 75 24.77 14.58 -18.17
C LEU A 75 24.41 14.82 -19.65
N GLU A 76 25.15 14.17 -20.54
CA GLU A 76 24.83 14.14 -21.97
C GLU A 76 24.39 12.72 -22.38
N GLY A 77 23.37 12.60 -23.23
CA GLY A 77 22.93 11.32 -23.79
C GLY A 77 22.08 10.48 -22.83
N VAL A 78 20.90 11.00 -22.47
CA VAL A 78 19.88 10.30 -21.67
C VAL A 78 19.53 8.95 -22.32
N PRO A 79 19.61 7.81 -21.60
CA PRO A 79 19.21 6.52 -22.14
C PRO A 79 17.71 6.46 -22.45
N GLU A 80 17.36 5.94 -23.61
CA GLU A 80 15.97 5.60 -23.94
C GLU A 80 15.61 4.25 -23.32
N PRO A 81 14.45 4.12 -22.64
CA PRO A 81 13.99 2.86 -22.09
C PRO A 81 13.60 1.89 -23.22
N ASP A 82 13.77 0.60 -22.95
CA ASP A 82 13.29 -0.49 -23.79
C ASP A 82 12.17 -1.21 -23.01
N PRO A 83 10.88 -0.91 -23.26
CA PRO A 83 9.77 -1.49 -22.53
C PRO A 83 9.77 -3.03 -22.58
N GLU A 84 10.11 -3.62 -23.73
CA GLU A 84 10.22 -5.08 -23.85
C GLU A 84 11.29 -5.65 -22.92
N ALA A 85 12.46 -5.02 -22.82
CA ALA A 85 13.51 -5.45 -21.91
C ALA A 85 13.13 -5.23 -20.43
N ILE A 86 12.42 -4.15 -20.11
CA ILE A 86 11.93 -3.84 -18.76
C ILE A 86 10.93 -4.91 -18.33
N VAL A 87 9.90 -5.17 -19.13
CA VAL A 87 8.86 -6.16 -18.83
C VAL A 87 9.47 -7.56 -18.76
N ALA A 88 10.35 -7.94 -19.71
CA ALA A 88 10.98 -9.26 -19.69
C ALA A 88 11.83 -9.50 -18.43
N ARG A 89 12.56 -8.49 -17.96
CA ARG A 89 13.32 -8.59 -16.70
C ARG A 89 12.39 -8.67 -15.49
N LYS A 90 11.39 -7.78 -15.43
CA LYS A 90 10.35 -7.77 -14.39
C LYS A 90 9.68 -9.13 -14.29
N ASP A 91 9.32 -9.76 -15.41
CA ASP A 91 8.70 -11.08 -15.45
C ASP A 91 9.62 -12.18 -14.89
N ASP A 92 10.90 -12.21 -15.27
CA ASP A 92 11.86 -13.19 -14.78
C ASP A 92 12.02 -13.09 -13.24
N ASP A 93 12.22 -11.87 -12.74
CA ASP A 93 12.39 -11.60 -11.31
C ASP A 93 11.09 -11.94 -10.53
N VAL A 94 9.92 -11.52 -11.02
CA VAL A 94 8.61 -11.79 -10.40
C VAL A 94 8.28 -13.28 -10.38
N LEU A 95 8.55 -14.02 -11.46
CA LEU A 95 8.34 -15.46 -11.50
C LEU A 95 9.26 -16.19 -10.50
N GLY A 96 10.50 -15.72 -10.33
CA GLY A 96 11.41 -16.20 -9.29
C GLY A 96 10.90 -15.95 -7.87
N PHE A 97 10.39 -14.74 -7.59
CA PHE A 97 9.77 -14.42 -6.29
C PHE A 97 8.52 -15.26 -6.01
N ALA A 98 7.68 -15.46 -7.03
CA ALA A 98 6.49 -16.29 -6.95
C ALA A 98 6.85 -17.76 -6.71
N GLU A 99 7.87 -18.28 -7.40
CA GLU A 99 8.41 -19.62 -7.16
C GLU A 99 8.89 -19.80 -5.72
N HIS A 100 9.62 -18.82 -5.18
CA HIS A 100 10.05 -18.85 -3.78
C HIS A 100 8.86 -18.93 -2.81
N ARG A 101 7.80 -18.14 -3.07
CA ARG A 101 6.56 -18.19 -2.28
C ARG A 101 5.88 -19.57 -2.37
N ARG A 102 5.78 -20.13 -3.57
CA ARG A 102 5.19 -21.46 -3.76
C ARG A 102 5.98 -22.53 -3.04
N ASN A 103 7.30 -22.53 -3.19
CA ASN A 103 8.18 -23.49 -2.54
C ASN A 103 8.01 -23.46 -1.02
N HIS A 104 7.94 -22.27 -0.41
CA HIS A 104 7.64 -22.14 1.02
C HIS A 104 6.32 -22.81 1.42
N VAL A 105 5.22 -22.51 0.70
CA VAL A 105 3.90 -23.11 0.99
C VAL A 105 3.90 -24.62 0.79
N HIS A 106 4.56 -25.13 -0.25
CA HIS A 106 4.68 -26.57 -0.49
C HIS A 106 5.58 -27.27 0.53
N ASP A 107 6.63 -26.59 1.00
CA ASP A 107 7.49 -27.08 2.08
C ASP A 107 6.69 -27.22 3.39
N LEU A 108 5.81 -26.27 3.72
CA LEU A 108 4.88 -26.41 4.85
C LEU A 108 3.99 -27.66 4.71
N ALA A 109 3.48 -27.92 3.50
CA ALA A 109 2.64 -29.07 3.20
C ALA A 109 3.37 -30.43 3.18
N THR A 110 4.69 -30.45 3.43
CA THR A 110 5.42 -31.71 3.69
C THR A 110 5.25 -32.22 5.12
N ARG A 111 4.74 -31.39 6.03
CA ARG A 111 4.43 -31.78 7.41
C ARG A 111 3.18 -32.66 7.44
N GLU A 112 3.16 -33.67 8.32
CA GLU A 112 2.05 -34.65 8.38
C GLU A 112 0.68 -34.02 8.68
N ASN A 113 0.66 -32.86 9.31
CA ASN A 113 -0.54 -32.17 9.76
C ASN A 113 -0.94 -30.96 8.89
N VAL A 114 -0.31 -30.81 7.71
CA VAL A 114 -0.58 -29.71 6.77
C VAL A 114 -0.93 -30.28 5.40
N GLU A 115 -2.04 -29.82 4.83
CA GLU A 115 -2.46 -30.10 3.47
C GLU A 115 -2.48 -28.81 2.65
N PHE A 116 -1.89 -28.82 1.46
CA PHE A 116 -2.10 -27.78 0.45
C PHE A 116 -3.02 -28.29 -0.65
N VAL A 117 -4.04 -27.51 -0.99
CA VAL A 117 -5.04 -27.82 -2.00
C VAL A 117 -5.02 -26.74 -3.08
N ALA A 118 -4.62 -27.11 -4.29
CA ALA A 118 -4.69 -26.28 -5.49
C ALA A 118 -6.12 -26.27 -6.06
N ASP A 119 -7.04 -25.55 -5.42
CA ASP A 119 -8.46 -25.50 -5.79
C ASP A 119 -9.10 -24.21 -5.25
N THR A 120 -10.26 -23.83 -5.80
CA THR A 120 -11.04 -22.68 -5.31
C THR A 120 -11.96 -23.17 -4.19
N ALA A 121 -11.91 -22.55 -3.01
CA ALA A 121 -12.86 -22.80 -1.93
C ALA A 121 -14.03 -21.82 -1.97
N ARG A 122 -15.24 -22.32 -1.71
CA ARG A 122 -16.43 -21.50 -1.46
C ARG A 122 -17.22 -22.04 -0.26
N PHE A 123 -17.82 -21.16 0.51
CA PHE A 123 -18.82 -21.56 1.49
C PHE A 123 -20.07 -22.12 0.79
N VAL A 124 -20.60 -23.22 1.31
CA VAL A 124 -21.89 -23.79 0.93
C VAL A 124 -22.86 -23.92 2.11
N ASP A 125 -22.38 -23.54 3.30
CA ASP A 125 -23.07 -23.41 4.58
C ASP A 125 -22.13 -22.60 5.52
N ASP A 126 -22.59 -22.18 6.70
CA ASP A 126 -21.84 -21.34 7.66
C ASP A 126 -20.41 -21.84 7.95
N ARG A 127 -20.19 -23.16 7.91
CA ARG A 127 -18.91 -23.80 8.26
C ARG A 127 -18.53 -24.94 7.33
N VAL A 128 -19.07 -24.94 6.11
CA VAL A 128 -18.76 -25.97 5.12
C VAL A 128 -18.17 -25.29 3.90
N LEU A 129 -16.90 -25.59 3.63
CA LEU A 129 -16.23 -25.20 2.38
C LEU A 129 -16.37 -26.32 1.37
N GLU A 130 -16.75 -26.00 0.15
CA GLU A 130 -16.70 -26.91 -1.00
C GLU A 130 -15.59 -26.46 -1.94
N LEU A 131 -14.71 -27.39 -2.31
CA LEU A 131 -13.64 -27.19 -3.27
C LEU A 131 -14.22 -27.35 -4.69
N ALA A 132 -14.17 -26.30 -5.50
CA ALA A 132 -14.93 -26.20 -6.75
C ALA A 132 -14.53 -27.26 -7.79
N GLY A 133 -13.23 -27.54 -7.94
CA GLY A 133 -12.71 -28.50 -8.90
C GLY A 133 -12.96 -29.95 -8.49
N SER A 134 -12.69 -30.28 -7.22
CA SER A 134 -12.80 -31.66 -6.72
C SER A 134 -14.19 -32.04 -6.20
N GLY A 135 -15.02 -31.06 -5.82
CA GLY A 135 -16.29 -31.26 -5.10
C GLY A 135 -16.11 -31.77 -3.68
N ARG A 136 -14.87 -31.84 -3.15
CA ARG A 136 -14.61 -32.25 -1.77
C ARG A 136 -15.13 -31.16 -0.82
N ARG A 137 -15.81 -31.60 0.23
CA ARG A 137 -16.29 -30.73 1.31
C ARG A 137 -15.35 -30.81 2.51
N LEU A 138 -15.09 -29.67 3.11
CA LEU A 138 -14.31 -29.49 4.32
C LEU A 138 -15.21 -28.87 5.38
N GLU A 139 -15.16 -29.38 6.61
CA GLU A 139 -15.88 -28.85 7.77
C GLU A 139 -14.86 -28.46 8.86
N PRO A 140 -14.03 -27.44 8.62
CA PRO A 140 -13.00 -27.05 9.58
C PRO A 140 -13.60 -26.44 10.85
N ASP A 141 -12.86 -26.52 11.96
CA ASP A 141 -13.24 -25.84 13.20
C ASP A 141 -13.18 -24.32 13.06
N TYR A 142 -12.23 -23.82 12.25
CA TYR A 142 -11.97 -22.41 11.94
C TYR A 142 -11.69 -22.19 10.45
N VAL A 143 -12.12 -21.03 9.94
CA VAL A 143 -11.76 -20.56 8.61
C VAL A 143 -11.04 -19.23 8.71
N VAL A 144 -9.93 -19.07 8.01
CA VAL A 144 -9.25 -17.78 7.83
C VAL A 144 -9.37 -17.36 6.37
N ILE A 145 -10.06 -16.25 6.13
CA ILE A 145 -10.25 -15.62 4.82
C ILE A 145 -9.08 -14.66 4.59
N ALA A 146 -8.21 -15.01 3.64
CA ALA A 146 -7.03 -14.25 3.24
C ALA A 146 -6.99 -14.04 1.72
N THR A 147 -8.16 -13.89 1.10
CA THR A 147 -8.35 -13.80 -0.36
C THR A 147 -7.80 -12.51 -0.98
N GLY A 148 -7.46 -11.51 -0.17
CA GLY A 148 -6.86 -10.27 -0.63
C GLY A 148 -7.89 -9.33 -1.27
N SER A 149 -7.49 -8.66 -2.34
CA SER A 149 -8.29 -7.62 -3.00
C SER A 149 -8.22 -7.70 -4.51
N THR A 150 -9.21 -7.12 -5.18
CA THR A 150 -9.29 -6.95 -6.63
C THR A 150 -9.48 -5.48 -7.02
N LEU A 151 -9.38 -5.16 -8.31
CA LEU A 151 -9.62 -3.82 -8.83
C LEU A 151 -11.05 -3.37 -8.50
N ASN A 152 -11.18 -2.15 -7.99
CA ASN A 152 -12.48 -1.52 -7.81
C ASN A 152 -12.83 -0.71 -9.07
N VAL A 153 -13.60 -1.30 -9.99
CA VAL A 153 -14.11 -0.56 -11.15
C VAL A 153 -15.35 0.24 -10.71
N PRO A 154 -15.37 1.57 -10.85
CA PRO A 154 -16.50 2.39 -10.42
C PRO A 154 -17.75 2.11 -11.28
N ASP A 155 -18.93 2.24 -10.67
CA ASP A 155 -20.21 2.24 -11.39
C ASP A 155 -20.41 3.58 -12.11
N LEU A 156 -19.69 3.75 -13.23
CA LEU A 156 -19.67 4.96 -14.05
C LEU A 156 -20.37 4.68 -15.39
N PRO A 157 -21.42 5.43 -15.78
CA PRO A 157 -22.10 5.20 -17.05
C PRO A 157 -21.13 5.21 -18.24
N GLY A 158 -21.18 4.17 -19.08
CA GLY A 158 -20.32 4.00 -20.24
C GLY A 158 -18.97 3.32 -19.98
N ILE A 159 -18.63 3.00 -18.73
CA ILE A 159 -17.37 2.29 -18.40
C ILE A 159 -17.23 0.94 -19.10
N ASP A 160 -18.34 0.20 -19.26
CA ASP A 160 -18.38 -1.09 -19.97
C ASP A 160 -18.31 -0.96 -21.51
N GLU A 161 -18.41 0.27 -22.03
CA GLU A 161 -18.39 0.56 -23.48
C GLU A 161 -17.01 1.00 -23.98
N VAL A 162 -16.06 1.25 -23.07
CA VAL A 162 -14.68 1.65 -23.34
C VAL A 162 -13.70 0.61 -22.81
N SER A 163 -12.57 0.43 -23.50
CA SER A 163 -11.45 -0.34 -22.94
C SER A 163 -10.70 0.49 -21.91
N PHE A 164 -10.23 -0.16 -20.85
CA PHE A 164 -9.36 0.46 -19.86
C PHE A 164 -8.24 -0.49 -19.46
N ASP A 165 -7.13 0.10 -19.02
CA ASP A 165 -5.98 -0.61 -18.48
C ASP A 165 -5.96 -0.41 -16.97
N SER A 166 -5.85 -1.50 -16.23
CA SER A 166 -5.58 -1.47 -14.79
C SER A 166 -4.08 -1.30 -14.52
N SER A 167 -3.71 -1.19 -13.24
CA SER A 167 -2.31 -1.24 -12.85
C SER A 167 -1.61 -2.52 -13.31
N ALA A 168 -2.30 -3.66 -13.37
CA ALA A 168 -1.70 -4.91 -13.83
C ALA A 168 -1.38 -4.86 -15.33
N ASP A 169 -2.26 -4.28 -16.13
CA ASP A 169 -2.07 -4.16 -17.58
C ASP A 169 -0.89 -3.24 -17.89
N VAL A 170 -0.75 -2.13 -17.16
CA VAL A 170 0.41 -1.21 -17.29
C VAL A 170 1.74 -1.90 -16.95
N LEU A 171 1.76 -2.81 -15.98
CA LEU A 171 2.96 -3.54 -15.58
C LEU A 171 3.43 -4.57 -16.62
N ASP A 172 2.54 -4.97 -17.53
CA ASP A 172 2.80 -5.94 -18.60
C ASP A 172 2.90 -5.25 -19.98
N ALA A 173 2.66 -3.94 -20.05
CA ALA A 173 2.64 -3.18 -21.29
C ALA A 173 4.06 -2.99 -21.87
N THR A 174 4.24 -3.36 -23.13
CA THR A 174 5.45 -3.07 -23.92
C THR A 174 5.21 -2.05 -25.03
N ALA A 175 3.97 -1.57 -25.17
CA ALA A 175 3.59 -0.54 -26.12
C ALA A 175 2.62 0.42 -25.43
N PHE A 176 2.74 1.71 -25.75
CA PHE A 176 1.99 2.77 -25.10
C PHE A 176 1.26 3.64 -26.14
N PRO A 177 0.08 4.18 -25.80
CA PRO A 177 -0.66 5.11 -26.65
C PRO A 177 0.02 6.48 -26.72
N GLU A 178 -0.47 7.39 -27.57
CA GLU A 178 0.02 8.78 -27.59
C GLU A 178 -0.52 9.58 -26.40
N SER A 179 -1.76 9.32 -25.98
CA SER A 179 -2.43 10.03 -24.89
C SER A 179 -3.23 9.09 -23.97
N GLY A 180 -3.42 9.51 -22.71
CA GLY A 180 -4.17 8.74 -21.73
C GLY A 180 -4.89 9.59 -20.70
N VAL A 181 -6.05 9.13 -20.24
CA VAL A 181 -6.74 9.70 -19.07
C VAL A 181 -6.69 8.72 -17.90
N VAL A 182 -6.29 9.20 -16.73
CA VAL A 182 -6.15 8.40 -15.51
C VAL A 182 -7.28 8.74 -14.56
N MET A 183 -8.08 7.74 -14.18
CA MET A 183 -9.04 7.85 -13.09
C MET A 183 -8.42 7.31 -11.80
N GLY A 184 -8.33 8.17 -10.78
CA GLY A 184 -7.78 7.85 -9.48
C GLY A 184 -6.30 8.23 -9.35
N PHE A 185 -6.02 9.17 -8.43
CA PHE A 185 -4.68 9.65 -8.14
C PHE A 185 -4.20 9.30 -6.72
N GLY A 186 -4.67 8.16 -6.21
CA GLY A 186 -4.16 7.53 -5.00
C GLY A 186 -2.80 6.84 -5.20
N TYR A 187 -2.43 5.92 -4.29
CA TYR A 187 -1.09 5.29 -4.27
C TYR A 187 -0.62 4.73 -5.63
N ILE A 188 -1.52 4.05 -6.35
CA ILE A 188 -1.22 3.44 -7.65
C ILE A 188 -0.99 4.53 -8.71
N GLY A 189 -1.85 5.55 -8.77
CA GLY A 189 -1.72 6.65 -9.72
C GLY A 189 -0.47 7.48 -9.49
N LEU A 190 -0.12 7.75 -8.24
CA LEU A 190 1.14 8.40 -7.88
C LEU A 190 2.36 7.59 -8.32
N GLU A 191 2.33 6.26 -8.23
CA GLU A 191 3.44 5.44 -8.71
C GLU A 191 3.49 5.37 -10.25
N LEU A 192 2.36 5.06 -10.91
CA LEU A 192 2.36 4.65 -12.32
C LEU A 192 2.16 5.80 -13.32
N ALA A 193 1.55 6.93 -12.97
CA ALA A 193 1.42 8.05 -13.91
C ALA A 193 2.78 8.62 -14.35
N PRO A 194 3.77 8.81 -13.44
CA PRO A 194 5.13 9.18 -13.86
C PRO A 194 5.80 8.13 -14.76
N TYR A 195 5.49 6.84 -14.58
CA TYR A 195 6.04 5.77 -15.43
C TYR A 195 5.46 5.84 -16.85
N LEU A 196 4.15 6.00 -16.96
CA LEU A 196 3.47 6.18 -18.24
C LEU A 196 4.00 7.41 -19.00
N SER A 197 4.28 8.52 -18.31
CA SER A 197 4.90 9.69 -18.92
C SER A 197 6.38 9.47 -19.28
N GLU A 198 7.22 9.09 -18.31
CA GLU A 198 8.68 9.07 -18.49
C GLU A 198 9.16 7.92 -19.40
N VAL A 199 8.52 6.74 -19.30
CA VAL A 199 8.87 5.54 -20.06
C VAL A 199 7.96 5.35 -21.26
N GLY A 200 6.65 5.51 -21.05
CA GLY A 200 5.67 5.35 -22.12
C GLY A 200 5.62 6.53 -23.09
N GLY A 201 6.03 7.72 -22.66
CA GLY A 201 5.89 8.94 -23.46
C GLY A 201 4.44 9.37 -23.64
N VAL A 202 3.54 8.92 -22.75
CA VAL A 202 2.10 9.18 -22.85
C VAL A 202 1.80 10.61 -22.35
N ASP A 203 1.03 11.38 -23.14
CA ASP A 203 0.46 12.65 -22.70
C ASP A 203 -0.74 12.38 -21.77
N LEU A 204 -0.61 12.73 -20.50
CA LEU A 204 -1.53 12.28 -19.45
C LEU A 204 -2.35 13.41 -18.86
N THR A 205 -3.67 13.19 -18.78
CA THR A 205 -4.58 13.94 -17.92
C THR A 205 -5.04 13.03 -16.77
N VAL A 206 -4.81 13.45 -15.54
CA VAL A 206 -5.22 12.75 -14.31
C VAL A 206 -6.43 13.45 -13.70
N ILE A 207 -7.43 12.66 -13.30
CA ILE A 207 -8.61 13.13 -12.58
C ILE A 207 -8.44 12.86 -11.09
N GLU A 208 -8.57 13.92 -10.29
CA GLU A 208 -8.51 13.90 -8.83
C GLU A 208 -9.77 14.58 -8.28
N HIS A 209 -10.51 13.87 -7.42
CA HIS A 209 -11.77 14.32 -6.83
C HIS A 209 -11.56 15.44 -5.83
N ASP A 210 -10.45 15.39 -5.09
CA ASP A 210 -10.16 16.30 -4.00
C ASP A 210 -9.22 17.43 -4.42
N ASP A 211 -8.88 18.30 -3.46
CA ASP A 211 -7.92 19.39 -3.67
C ASP A 211 -6.51 18.86 -3.99
N TYR A 212 -6.17 17.71 -3.41
CA TYR A 212 -4.86 17.06 -3.48
C TYR A 212 -5.02 15.55 -3.49
N PRO A 213 -4.05 14.80 -4.06
CA PRO A 213 -4.05 13.36 -3.92
C PRO A 213 -3.85 12.95 -2.46
N LEU A 214 -4.53 11.88 -2.06
CA LEU A 214 -4.45 11.22 -0.75
C LEU A 214 -4.92 12.09 0.43
N ASP A 215 -6.14 11.83 0.89
CA ASP A 215 -6.80 12.53 2.00
C ASP A 215 -5.98 12.61 3.31
N GLU A 216 -5.10 11.64 3.51
CA GLU A 216 -4.28 11.53 4.71
C GLU A 216 -3.00 12.37 4.68
N MET A 217 -2.65 12.95 3.53
CA MET A 217 -1.53 13.88 3.38
C MET A 217 -1.93 15.28 3.80
N ASP A 218 -1.06 15.99 4.51
CA ASP A 218 -1.28 17.42 4.72
C ASP A 218 -1.15 18.18 3.40
N ALA A 219 -1.92 19.25 3.24
CA ALA A 219 -2.01 20.05 2.02
C ALA A 219 -0.65 20.43 1.40
N ALA A 220 0.36 20.73 2.22
CA ALA A 220 1.71 21.06 1.73
C ALA A 220 2.37 19.92 0.93
N TYR A 221 2.13 18.66 1.31
CA TYR A 221 2.58 17.49 0.54
C TYR A 221 1.81 17.35 -0.76
N GLY A 222 0.50 17.56 -0.71
CA GLY A 222 -0.38 17.59 -1.88
C GLY A 222 0.06 18.61 -2.93
N GLU A 223 0.29 19.86 -2.50
CA GLU A 223 0.81 20.94 -3.35
C GLU A 223 2.14 20.55 -3.99
N THR A 224 3.07 20.04 -3.19
CA THR A 224 4.38 19.62 -3.68
C THR A 224 4.28 18.49 -4.70
N ILE A 225 3.39 17.51 -4.50
CA ILE A 225 3.14 16.44 -5.48
C ILE A 225 2.58 17.03 -6.78
N LEU A 226 1.57 17.89 -6.70
CA LEU A 226 0.96 18.47 -7.90
C LEU A 226 1.97 19.30 -8.71
N GLU A 227 2.80 20.10 -8.04
CA GLU A 227 3.87 20.86 -8.69
C GLU A 227 4.88 19.92 -9.34
N LEU A 228 5.37 18.92 -8.59
CA LEU A 228 6.33 17.95 -9.09
C LEU A 228 5.81 17.19 -10.32
N TYR A 229 4.54 16.79 -10.33
CA TYR A 229 3.97 16.00 -11.43
C TYR A 229 3.75 16.85 -12.69
N ARG A 230 3.35 18.11 -12.52
CA ARG A 230 3.19 19.07 -13.62
C ARG A 230 4.54 19.48 -14.21
N GLU A 231 5.52 19.79 -13.37
CA GLU A 231 6.80 20.36 -13.82
C GLU A 231 7.78 19.28 -14.30
N GLU A 232 7.89 18.18 -13.57
CA GLU A 232 8.90 17.15 -13.87
C GLU A 232 8.40 16.08 -14.85
N PHE A 233 7.11 15.76 -14.83
CA PHE A 233 6.52 14.70 -15.67
C PHE A 233 5.54 15.24 -16.72
N GLY A 234 5.26 16.53 -16.75
CA GLY A 234 4.35 17.14 -17.74
C GLY A 234 2.92 16.65 -17.65
N ILE A 235 2.49 16.13 -16.49
CA ILE A 235 1.16 15.54 -16.30
C ILE A 235 0.15 16.65 -15.98
N GLU A 236 -0.94 16.73 -16.74
CA GLU A 236 -2.08 17.57 -16.38
C GLU A 236 -2.87 16.91 -15.26
N VAL A 237 -3.05 17.60 -14.13
CA VAL A 237 -3.86 17.09 -13.00
C VAL A 237 -5.05 18.00 -12.77
N LEU A 238 -6.24 17.48 -13.02
CA LEU A 238 -7.53 18.13 -12.80
C LEU A 238 -8.05 17.77 -11.41
N THR A 239 -7.79 18.63 -10.43
CA THR A 239 -8.30 18.51 -9.05
C THR A 239 -9.74 18.99 -8.95
N ASN A 240 -10.44 18.64 -7.87
CA ASN A 240 -11.86 18.97 -7.67
C ASN A 240 -12.74 18.59 -8.88
N THR A 241 -12.44 17.44 -9.50
CA THR A 241 -13.06 17.04 -10.76
C THR A 241 -13.69 15.66 -10.63
N ASP A 242 -15.00 15.57 -10.84
CA ASP A 242 -15.76 14.32 -10.76
C ASP A 242 -16.06 13.76 -12.15
N GLU A 243 -15.75 12.49 -12.40
CA GLU A 243 -16.21 11.79 -13.59
C GLU A 243 -17.74 11.61 -13.57
N LYS A 244 -18.40 11.84 -14.70
CA LYS A 244 -19.87 11.72 -14.84
C LYS A 244 -20.29 10.60 -15.77
N HIS A 245 -19.64 10.48 -16.93
CA HIS A 245 -19.84 9.35 -17.84
C HIS A 245 -18.71 9.27 -18.88
N LEU A 246 -18.64 8.13 -19.56
CA LEU A 246 -17.68 7.82 -20.60
C LEU A 246 -18.40 7.55 -21.92
N GLU A 247 -17.76 7.90 -23.03
CA GLU A 247 -18.13 7.47 -24.37
C GLU A 247 -16.90 6.97 -25.10
N ARG A 248 -17.09 5.99 -26.00
CA ARG A 248 -16.04 5.60 -26.95
C ARG A 248 -16.00 6.60 -28.11
N THR A 249 -14.80 7.03 -28.50
CA THR A 249 -14.61 7.93 -29.64
C THR A 249 -14.68 7.17 -30.98
N ASP A 250 -14.75 7.90 -32.09
CA ASP A 250 -14.81 7.31 -33.44
C ASP A 250 -13.52 6.52 -33.80
N ASP A 251 -12.38 6.87 -33.18
CA ASP A 251 -11.08 6.23 -33.39
C ASP A 251 -10.75 5.18 -32.30
N ASP A 252 -11.79 4.63 -31.65
CA ASP A 252 -11.72 3.63 -30.57
C ASP A 252 -11.01 4.09 -29.28
N GLY A 253 -10.81 5.40 -29.10
CA GLY A 253 -10.33 5.99 -27.84
C GLY A 253 -11.45 6.25 -26.82
N VAL A 254 -11.15 7.00 -25.78
CA VAL A 254 -12.05 7.35 -24.68
C VAL A 254 -12.35 8.85 -24.67
N ARG A 255 -13.63 9.18 -24.44
CA ARG A 255 -14.09 10.52 -24.09
C ARG A 255 -14.69 10.48 -22.69
N LEU A 256 -14.02 11.15 -21.75
CA LEU A 256 -14.51 11.35 -20.40
C LEU A 256 -15.24 12.69 -20.28
N TYR A 257 -16.47 12.64 -19.80
CA TYR A 257 -17.22 13.79 -19.34
C TYR A 257 -17.11 13.89 -17.83
N ALA A 258 -16.60 15.03 -17.37
CA ALA A 258 -16.41 15.33 -15.96
C ALA A 258 -17.06 16.66 -15.59
N GLU A 259 -17.25 16.89 -14.29
CA GLU A 259 -17.69 18.18 -13.74
C GLU A 259 -16.59 18.75 -12.86
N GLN A 260 -16.24 20.01 -13.11
CA GLN A 260 -15.27 20.74 -12.30
C GLN A 260 -15.86 22.11 -11.95
N ALA A 261 -15.99 22.39 -10.65
CA ALA A 261 -16.61 23.63 -10.14
C ALA A 261 -18.03 23.92 -10.70
N GLY A 262 -18.78 22.87 -11.05
CA GLY A 262 -20.13 22.96 -11.62
C GLY A 262 -20.20 23.21 -13.14
N ASP A 263 -19.05 23.29 -13.82
CA ASP A 263 -18.96 23.36 -15.27
C ASP A 263 -18.57 21.99 -15.86
N GLU A 264 -19.14 21.64 -17.02
CA GLU A 264 -18.78 20.41 -17.73
C GLU A 264 -17.39 20.55 -18.37
N ARG A 265 -16.57 19.52 -18.17
CA ARG A 265 -15.25 19.35 -18.78
C ARG A 265 -15.27 18.06 -19.60
N VAL A 266 -14.70 18.12 -20.80
CA VAL A 266 -14.56 16.95 -21.67
C VAL A 266 -13.08 16.70 -21.91
N VAL A 267 -12.64 15.47 -21.67
CA VAL A 267 -11.27 15.00 -21.89
C VAL A 267 -11.34 13.85 -22.89
N GLU A 268 -10.56 13.93 -23.97
CA GLU A 268 -10.42 12.84 -24.94
C GLU A 268 -8.99 12.32 -24.91
N ALA A 269 -8.83 11.00 -24.95
CA ALA A 269 -7.54 10.33 -24.98
C ALA A 269 -7.64 8.99 -25.72
N ASP A 270 -6.51 8.40 -26.07
CA ASP A 270 -6.49 7.08 -26.73
C ASP A 270 -6.79 5.94 -25.77
N GLN A 271 -6.43 6.09 -24.48
CA GLN A 271 -6.54 5.04 -23.48
C GLN A 271 -7.08 5.57 -22.14
N LEU A 272 -7.91 4.75 -21.48
CA LEU A 272 -8.34 4.95 -20.10
C LEU A 272 -7.46 4.11 -19.16
N TYR A 273 -6.95 4.71 -18.10
CA TYR A 273 -6.26 4.02 -17.01
C TYR A 273 -7.10 4.06 -15.74
N CYS A 274 -7.47 2.89 -15.22
CA CYS A 274 -8.29 2.74 -14.02
C CYS A 274 -7.42 2.44 -12.81
N PHE A 275 -7.06 3.47 -12.05
CA PHE A 275 -6.33 3.38 -10.77
C PHE A 275 -7.26 3.70 -9.58
N THR A 276 -8.51 3.29 -9.70
CA THR A 276 -9.69 3.63 -8.87
C THR A 276 -9.77 2.86 -7.55
N GLY A 277 -8.61 2.49 -7.00
CA GLY A 277 -8.51 1.74 -5.75
C GLY A 277 -8.83 0.25 -5.88
N ARG A 278 -8.98 -0.39 -4.72
CA ARG A 278 -9.16 -1.84 -4.60
C ARG A 278 -10.28 -2.15 -3.62
N ARG A 279 -10.95 -3.28 -3.83
CA ARG A 279 -11.98 -3.82 -2.91
C ARG A 279 -11.63 -5.24 -2.48
N PRO A 280 -12.12 -5.72 -1.32
CA PRO A 280 -11.97 -7.12 -0.92
C PRO A 280 -12.36 -8.09 -2.03
N ASP A 281 -11.53 -9.12 -2.23
CA ASP A 281 -11.81 -10.19 -3.19
C ASP A 281 -12.65 -11.28 -2.52
N LEU A 282 -13.97 -11.06 -2.49
CA LEU A 282 -14.94 -11.94 -1.84
C LEU A 282 -15.93 -12.55 -2.85
N ASP A 283 -15.81 -12.17 -4.12
CA ASP A 283 -16.72 -12.63 -5.17
C ASP A 283 -16.56 -14.13 -5.39
N GLY A 284 -17.67 -14.86 -5.42
CA GLY A 284 -17.64 -16.32 -5.59
C GLY A 284 -17.19 -17.12 -4.36
N LEU A 285 -16.83 -16.44 -3.25
CA LEU A 285 -16.50 -17.09 -1.98
C LEU A 285 -17.73 -17.75 -1.31
N GLY A 286 -18.95 -17.43 -1.77
CA GLY A 286 -20.19 -18.06 -1.29
C GLY A 286 -20.71 -17.51 0.03
N LEU A 287 -20.38 -16.26 0.38
CA LEU A 287 -20.81 -15.64 1.64
C LEU A 287 -22.33 -15.61 1.81
N GLU A 288 -23.10 -15.61 0.71
CA GLU A 288 -24.57 -15.72 0.69
C GLU A 288 -25.11 -17.03 1.27
N HIS A 289 -24.25 -18.03 1.46
CA HIS A 289 -24.56 -19.30 2.12
C HIS A 289 -24.20 -19.31 3.61
N THR A 290 -23.74 -18.17 4.14
CA THR A 290 -23.31 -18.00 5.52
C THR A 290 -24.07 -16.85 6.20
N ARG A 291 -23.86 -16.70 7.50
CA ARG A 291 -24.28 -15.55 8.29
C ARG A 291 -23.39 -14.31 8.16
N LEU A 292 -22.29 -14.37 7.41
CA LEU A 292 -21.31 -13.29 7.30
C LEU A 292 -21.86 -12.15 6.43
N GLU A 293 -21.94 -10.94 6.98
CA GLU A 293 -22.31 -9.74 6.22
C GLU A 293 -21.05 -8.89 5.94
N ALA A 294 -20.43 -9.10 4.77
CA ALA A 294 -19.25 -8.33 4.37
C ALA A 294 -19.59 -6.86 4.11
N GLY A 295 -18.82 -5.95 4.71
CA GLY A 295 -19.03 -4.50 4.61
C GLY A 295 -18.16 -3.74 5.60
N GLU A 296 -18.45 -2.46 5.80
CA GLU A 296 -17.76 -1.67 6.82
C GLU A 296 -18.00 -2.27 8.22
N GLY A 297 -16.92 -2.53 8.96
CA GLY A 297 -17.00 -3.00 10.35
C GLY A 297 -17.35 -4.48 10.54
N TRP A 298 -17.39 -5.30 9.48
CA TRP A 298 -17.69 -6.75 9.60
C TRP A 298 -16.59 -7.59 10.29
N VAL A 299 -15.43 -6.99 10.52
CA VAL A 299 -14.25 -7.64 11.13
C VAL A 299 -13.79 -6.82 12.33
N GLU A 300 -13.74 -7.48 13.49
CA GLU A 300 -13.30 -6.91 14.76
C GLU A 300 -11.78 -6.60 14.75
N PRO A 301 -11.29 -5.75 15.68
CA PRO A 301 -9.87 -5.54 15.90
C PRO A 301 -9.04 -6.82 16.09
N THR A 302 -9.66 -7.89 16.57
CA THR A 302 -9.06 -9.22 16.78
C THR A 302 -8.91 -10.04 15.49
N MET A 303 -9.27 -9.46 14.33
CA MET A 303 -9.41 -10.13 13.02
C MET A 303 -10.57 -11.12 12.93
N GLN A 304 -11.37 -11.27 13.98
CA GLN A 304 -12.53 -12.17 13.99
C GLN A 304 -13.71 -11.51 13.26
N ALA A 305 -14.48 -12.28 12.50
CA ALA A 305 -15.72 -11.79 11.91
C ALA A 305 -16.75 -11.53 13.01
N VAL A 306 -17.49 -10.42 12.90
CA VAL A 306 -18.52 -10.03 13.88
C VAL A 306 -19.62 -11.10 13.98
N ASP A 307 -20.02 -11.64 12.83
CA ASP A 307 -21.14 -12.58 12.75
C ASP A 307 -20.75 -14.02 13.07
N ASP A 308 -19.45 -14.37 13.05
CA ASP A 308 -18.96 -15.72 13.30
C ASP A 308 -17.62 -15.78 14.05
N GLU A 309 -17.67 -16.22 15.31
CA GLU A 309 -16.50 -16.39 16.19
C GLU A 309 -15.46 -17.41 15.68
N ARG A 310 -15.78 -18.20 14.66
CA ARG A 310 -14.88 -19.20 14.05
C ARG A 310 -14.32 -18.77 12.70
N VAL A 311 -14.71 -17.59 12.21
CA VAL A 311 -14.18 -17.02 10.97
C VAL A 311 -13.28 -15.84 11.31
N PHE A 312 -12.09 -15.83 10.74
CA PHE A 312 -11.16 -14.72 10.82
C PHE A 312 -10.88 -14.18 9.42
N VAL A 313 -10.67 -12.88 9.29
CA VAL A 313 -10.46 -12.21 8.00
C VAL A 313 -9.26 -11.28 8.10
N VAL A 314 -8.29 -11.46 7.21
CA VAL A 314 -6.98 -10.81 7.30
C VAL A 314 -6.52 -10.22 5.97
N GLY A 315 -5.65 -9.22 6.06
CA GLY A 315 -5.16 -8.47 4.90
C GLY A 315 -6.27 -7.72 4.21
N ASP A 316 -6.10 -7.47 2.92
CA ASP A 316 -7.03 -6.62 2.17
C ASP A 316 -8.48 -7.13 2.17
N ALA A 317 -8.71 -8.42 2.44
CA ALA A 317 -10.05 -9.00 2.52
C ALA A 317 -10.91 -8.37 3.63
N ASN A 318 -10.31 -7.82 4.69
CA ASN A 318 -11.05 -7.13 5.75
C ASN A 318 -11.29 -5.64 5.47
N ALA A 319 -10.72 -5.08 4.39
CA ALA A 319 -10.81 -3.67 3.99
C ALA A 319 -10.29 -2.63 5.00
N ARG A 320 -9.59 -3.02 6.08
CA ARG A 320 -9.19 -2.09 7.15
C ARG A 320 -7.97 -1.25 6.78
N GLU A 321 -6.88 -1.91 6.37
CA GLU A 321 -5.63 -1.26 5.98
C GLU A 321 -4.92 -2.16 4.95
N PRO A 322 -5.22 -2.01 3.64
CA PRO A 322 -4.77 -2.91 2.58
C PRO A 322 -3.30 -2.67 2.20
N ILE A 323 -2.39 -2.98 3.13
CA ILE A 323 -0.95 -2.77 3.02
C ILE A 323 -0.24 -4.07 3.36
N LEU A 324 0.72 -4.49 2.52
CA LEU A 324 1.35 -5.81 2.58
C LEU A 324 1.88 -6.20 3.97
N HIS A 325 2.65 -5.33 4.62
CA HIS A 325 3.23 -5.63 5.93
C HIS A 325 2.17 -5.67 7.02
N VAL A 326 1.18 -4.78 6.98
CA VAL A 326 0.01 -4.80 7.86
C VAL A 326 -0.78 -6.10 7.69
N ALA A 327 -0.98 -6.56 6.45
CA ALA A 327 -1.64 -7.83 6.16
C ALA A 327 -0.92 -9.04 6.79
N LYS A 328 0.42 -9.02 6.84
CA LYS A 328 1.21 -10.05 7.54
C LYS A 328 1.05 -9.97 9.06
N GLU A 329 1.10 -8.77 9.63
CA GLU A 329 0.90 -8.55 11.07
C GLU A 329 -0.50 -8.96 11.52
N GLN A 330 -1.52 -8.62 10.73
CA GLN A 330 -2.90 -9.09 10.90
C GLN A 330 -3.00 -10.61 10.83
N GLY A 331 -2.28 -11.25 9.89
CA GLY A 331 -2.20 -12.71 9.80
C GLY A 331 -1.65 -13.36 11.07
N VAL A 332 -0.56 -12.81 11.61
CA VAL A 332 0.03 -13.24 12.88
C VAL A 332 -0.96 -13.05 14.04
N ALA A 333 -1.64 -11.90 14.11
CA ALA A 333 -2.65 -11.64 15.14
C ALA A 333 -3.82 -12.63 15.06
N ALA A 334 -4.32 -12.91 13.85
CA ALA A 334 -5.39 -13.87 13.64
C ALA A 334 -4.99 -15.29 14.06
N ALA A 335 -3.78 -15.76 13.71
CA ALA A 335 -3.30 -17.07 14.13
C ALA A 335 -3.28 -17.22 15.66
N ARG A 336 -2.79 -16.19 16.38
CA ARG A 336 -2.81 -16.17 17.85
C ARG A 336 -4.22 -16.17 18.40
N ASN A 337 -5.13 -15.39 17.79
CA ASN A 337 -6.52 -15.30 18.23
C ASN A 337 -7.33 -16.57 17.91
N VAL A 338 -7.06 -17.29 16.81
CA VAL A 338 -7.63 -18.62 16.54
C VAL A 338 -7.28 -19.59 17.67
N ILE A 339 -6.01 -19.63 18.07
CA ILE A 339 -5.54 -20.49 19.16
C ILE A 339 -6.12 -20.03 20.50
N GLY A 340 -6.14 -18.73 20.76
CA GLY A 340 -6.71 -18.15 21.97
C GLY A 340 -8.18 -18.50 22.13
N HIS A 341 -8.97 -18.30 21.06
CA HIS A 341 -10.37 -18.68 21.00
C HIS A 341 -10.56 -20.18 21.27
N HIS A 342 -9.76 -21.04 20.60
CA HIS A 342 -9.83 -22.49 20.81
C HIS A 342 -9.54 -22.90 22.26
N ARG A 343 -8.63 -22.19 22.94
CA ARG A 343 -8.29 -22.43 24.35
C ARG A 343 -9.23 -21.74 25.33
N GLY A 344 -10.16 -20.90 24.86
CA GLY A 344 -11.04 -20.09 25.70
C GLY A 344 -10.31 -18.98 26.45
N THR A 345 -9.24 -18.44 25.87
CA THR A 345 -8.55 -17.24 26.39
C THR A 345 -9.08 -15.97 25.73
N ASP A 346 -8.81 -14.82 26.34
CA ASP A 346 -9.15 -13.53 25.75
C ASP A 346 -8.41 -13.33 24.42
N LEU A 347 -9.07 -12.65 23.48
CA LEU A 347 -8.51 -12.30 22.18
C LEU A 347 -7.82 -10.94 22.26
N GLU A 348 -6.68 -10.81 21.59
CA GLU A 348 -5.89 -9.60 21.58
C GLU A 348 -6.22 -8.77 20.32
N PRO A 349 -6.68 -7.52 20.46
CA PRO A 349 -6.82 -6.61 19.34
C PRO A 349 -5.50 -6.38 18.61
N TYR A 350 -5.53 -6.39 17.28
CA TYR A 350 -4.44 -5.88 16.46
C TYR A 350 -4.45 -4.35 16.48
N THR A 351 -3.30 -3.77 16.84
CA THR A 351 -3.02 -2.34 16.76
C THR A 351 -1.61 -2.14 16.23
N ASN A 352 -1.44 -1.18 15.34
CA ASN A 352 -0.15 -0.75 14.80
C ASN A 352 0.02 0.77 14.92
N VAL A 353 1.28 1.20 14.85
CA VAL A 353 1.57 2.59 14.48
C VAL A 353 1.27 2.71 12.98
N PRO A 354 0.45 3.67 12.51
CA PRO A 354 0.24 3.85 11.07
C PRO A 354 1.58 4.04 10.36
N HIS A 355 1.88 3.19 9.36
CA HIS A 355 3.17 3.26 8.68
C HIS A 355 3.12 2.72 7.25
N HIS A 356 3.52 3.55 6.30
CA HIS A 356 3.58 3.16 4.89
C HIS A 356 4.51 4.06 4.08
N VAL A 357 4.85 3.58 2.88
CA VAL A 357 5.65 4.28 1.89
C VAL A 357 4.96 4.19 0.54
N ILE A 358 4.94 5.31 -0.18
CA ILE A 358 4.44 5.45 -1.54
C ILE A 358 5.63 5.84 -2.39
N PHE A 359 5.85 5.13 -3.50
CA PHE A 359 7.02 5.35 -4.35
C PHE A 359 6.71 6.38 -5.45
N SER A 360 6.19 7.53 -5.03
CA SER A 360 5.86 8.67 -5.90
C SER A 360 7.08 9.19 -6.66
N GLY A 361 6.82 9.83 -7.81
CA GLY A 361 7.86 10.36 -8.70
C GLY A 361 8.90 9.29 -9.09
N LEU A 362 8.43 8.11 -9.52
CA LEU A 362 9.26 6.95 -9.87
C LEU A 362 10.11 6.40 -8.72
N GLY A 363 9.75 6.69 -7.46
CA GLY A 363 10.56 6.34 -6.29
C GLY A 363 11.75 7.27 -6.05
N VAL A 364 11.89 8.36 -6.81
CA VAL A 364 12.86 9.42 -6.49
C VAL A 364 12.38 10.30 -5.35
N TYR A 365 11.07 10.57 -5.30
CA TYR A 365 10.45 11.38 -4.27
C TYR A 365 9.42 10.55 -3.51
N PRO A 366 9.83 9.47 -2.83
CA PRO A 366 8.90 8.65 -2.08
C PRO A 366 8.25 9.47 -0.97
N PHE A 367 6.97 9.22 -0.71
CA PHE A 367 6.30 9.70 0.49
C PHE A 367 6.33 8.60 1.56
N ALA A 368 6.89 8.91 2.72
CA ALA A 368 6.86 8.05 3.90
C ALA A 368 6.02 8.70 4.99
N ARG A 369 5.12 7.93 5.61
CA ARG A 369 4.33 8.34 6.78
C ARG A 369 4.54 7.33 7.90
N ILE A 370 4.79 7.83 9.11
CA ILE A 370 4.92 7.06 10.34
C ILE A 370 4.18 7.81 11.45
N GLY A 371 3.25 7.13 12.14
CA GLY A 371 2.56 7.66 13.31
C GLY A 371 1.62 8.82 13.00
N HIS A 372 1.59 9.80 13.90
CA HIS A 372 0.72 10.96 13.78
C HIS A 372 1.13 11.90 12.65
N THR A 373 0.12 12.46 11.99
CA THR A 373 0.18 13.65 11.13
C THR A 373 -0.24 14.89 11.93
N PRO A 374 0.05 16.11 11.46
CA PRO A 374 -0.53 17.34 11.99
C PRO A 374 -2.05 17.28 12.17
N ALA A 375 -2.78 16.73 11.19
CA ALA A 375 -4.23 16.55 11.30
C ALA A 375 -4.62 15.59 12.43
N THR A 376 -4.07 14.36 12.44
CA THR A 376 -4.46 13.33 13.42
C THR A 376 -4.01 13.67 14.86
N VAL A 377 -2.92 14.42 15.04
CA VAL A 377 -2.51 14.90 16.38
C VAL A 377 -3.40 16.04 16.88
N ALA A 378 -3.90 16.90 15.98
CA ALA A 378 -4.86 17.92 16.35
C ALA A 378 -6.22 17.31 16.74
N GLU A 379 -6.69 16.31 15.99
CA GLU A 379 -7.92 15.57 16.28
C GLU A 379 -7.86 14.78 17.59
N SER A 380 -6.70 14.23 17.94
CA SER A 380 -6.52 13.49 19.20
C SER A 380 -6.49 14.40 20.43
N GLY A 381 -6.35 15.72 20.24
CA GLY A 381 -6.22 16.70 21.33
C GLY A 381 -4.89 16.60 22.08
N MET A 382 -3.90 15.90 21.53
CA MET A 382 -2.56 15.82 22.10
C MET A 382 -1.86 17.17 21.99
N ASP A 383 -1.15 17.55 23.04
CA ASP A 383 -0.32 18.75 23.01
C ASP A 383 0.99 18.45 22.27
N ALA A 384 1.09 18.89 21.03
CA ALA A 384 2.22 18.58 20.16
C ALA A 384 2.88 19.83 19.57
N ILE A 385 4.15 19.66 19.20
CA ILE A 385 4.93 20.57 18.37
C ILE A 385 5.06 19.91 16.99
N VAL A 386 4.79 20.69 15.96
CA VAL A 386 4.97 20.30 14.56
C VAL A 386 6.06 21.19 13.98
N VAL A 387 7.10 20.57 13.42
CA VAL A 387 8.17 21.28 12.71
C VAL A 387 8.34 20.69 11.32
N SER A 388 8.60 21.55 10.35
CA SER A 388 8.74 21.16 8.94
C SER A 388 9.96 21.83 8.32
N ARG A 389 10.60 21.13 7.38
CA ARG A 389 11.77 21.59 6.64
C ARG A 389 11.63 21.24 5.17
N GLU A 390 12.14 22.11 4.31
CA GLU A 390 12.28 21.80 2.89
C GLU A 390 13.56 20.97 2.69
N ALA A 391 13.55 20.01 1.76
CA ALA A 391 14.75 19.29 1.37
C ALA A 391 15.83 20.25 0.84
N SER A 392 15.40 21.35 0.22
CA SER A 392 16.26 22.40 -0.33
C SER A 392 17.11 23.12 0.74
N ASP A 393 16.70 23.10 2.01
CA ASP A 393 17.45 23.71 3.12
C ASP A 393 18.77 22.98 3.41
N ASP A 394 18.85 21.69 3.03
CA ASP A 394 20.01 20.85 3.27
C ASP A 394 20.82 20.68 1.97
N GLY A 395 22.05 21.20 1.97
CA GLY A 395 22.88 21.32 0.76
C GLY A 395 23.21 19.99 0.04
N VAL A 396 23.04 18.85 0.72
CA VAL A 396 23.21 17.51 0.12
C VAL A 396 22.16 17.21 -0.95
N PHE A 397 20.91 17.64 -0.78
CA PHE A 397 19.83 17.45 -1.75
C PHE A 397 20.11 18.24 -3.04
N LYS A 398 20.51 19.50 -2.89
CA LYS A 398 21.02 20.34 -3.99
C LYS A 398 22.23 19.72 -4.69
N THR A 399 23.19 19.21 -3.94
CA THR A 399 24.40 18.57 -4.52
C THR A 399 24.06 17.31 -5.31
N LYS A 400 23.01 16.59 -4.88
CA LYS A 400 22.45 15.42 -5.55
C LYS A 400 21.48 15.75 -6.69
N ASN A 401 21.26 17.05 -6.97
CA ASN A 401 20.33 17.53 -7.99
C ASN A 401 18.89 17.02 -7.78
N HIS A 402 18.43 17.00 -6.52
CA HIS A 402 17.06 16.71 -6.13
C HIS A 402 16.69 17.57 -4.91
N PRO A 403 16.63 18.91 -5.04
CA PRO A 403 16.33 19.82 -3.93
C PRO A 403 14.85 19.85 -3.51
N GLU A 404 13.96 19.23 -4.26
CA GLU A 404 12.51 19.25 -4.08
C GLU A 404 12.09 18.39 -2.88
N GLY A 405 10.95 18.78 -2.29
CA GLY A 405 10.32 17.99 -1.24
C GLY A 405 10.39 18.62 0.15
N LEU A 406 9.70 17.99 1.09
CA LEU A 406 9.58 18.44 2.47
C LEU A 406 9.53 17.28 3.46
N ALA A 407 9.89 17.57 4.70
CA ALA A 407 9.75 16.65 5.81
C ALA A 407 9.14 17.34 7.03
N THR A 408 8.33 16.62 7.79
CA THR A 408 7.63 17.09 8.98
C THR A 408 7.85 16.11 10.12
N LEU A 409 8.13 16.65 11.32
CA LEU A 409 8.28 15.89 12.55
C LEU A 409 7.25 16.38 13.56
N ILE A 410 6.52 15.42 14.16
CA ILE A 410 5.53 15.68 15.20
C ILE A 410 6.10 15.17 16.53
N VAL A 411 6.07 16.01 17.55
CA VAL A 411 6.69 15.74 18.86
C VAL A 411 5.73 16.11 19.97
N ASP A 412 5.58 15.26 20.98
CA ASP A 412 4.82 15.55 22.19
C ASP A 412 5.47 16.72 22.96
N ALA A 413 4.69 17.74 23.27
CA ALA A 413 5.19 18.99 23.85
C ALA A 413 5.67 18.84 25.31
N ASP A 414 5.14 17.86 26.04
CA ASP A 414 5.47 17.66 27.46
C ASP A 414 6.64 16.67 27.61
N THR A 415 6.56 15.54 26.92
CA THR A 415 7.53 14.44 27.01
C THR A 415 8.67 14.55 26.02
N GLY A 416 8.54 15.39 24.98
CA GLY A 416 9.51 15.49 23.90
C GLY A 416 9.57 14.24 23.01
N SER A 417 8.66 13.28 23.18
CA SER A 417 8.67 12.03 22.41
C SER A 417 8.23 12.25 20.97
N VAL A 418 8.90 11.59 20.03
CA VAL A 418 8.48 11.59 18.62
C VAL A 418 7.14 10.87 18.50
N LEU A 419 6.15 11.57 17.94
CA LEU A 419 4.78 11.07 17.72
C LEU A 419 4.54 10.68 16.26
N GLY A 420 5.28 11.29 15.33
CA GLY A 420 5.16 10.96 13.92
C GLY A 420 6.17 11.67 13.04
N TYR A 421 6.25 11.20 11.80
CA TYR A 421 7.11 11.72 10.75
C TYR A 421 6.42 11.55 9.40
N GLN A 422 6.51 12.58 8.58
CA GLN A 422 6.16 12.53 7.16
C GLN A 422 7.33 13.07 6.33
N GLY A 423 7.64 12.43 5.22
CA GLY A 423 8.70 12.89 4.30
C GLY A 423 8.33 12.61 2.86
N LEU A 424 8.39 13.63 2.01
CA LEU A 424 8.30 13.54 0.55
C LEU A 424 9.58 14.15 0.00
N HIS A 425 10.62 13.35 -0.22
CA HIS A 425 11.90 13.82 -0.74
C HIS A 425 12.78 12.62 -1.08
N LEU A 426 13.92 12.88 -1.74
CA LEU A 426 14.93 11.87 -2.02
C LEU A 426 15.28 11.07 -0.74
N HIS A 427 15.13 9.75 -0.82
CA HIS A 427 15.40 8.80 0.25
C HIS A 427 14.48 8.88 1.50
N ALA A 428 13.25 9.40 1.42
CA ALA A 428 12.32 9.33 2.56
C ALA A 428 11.97 7.88 2.93
N ASP A 429 11.90 6.98 1.94
CA ASP A 429 11.69 5.54 2.08
C ASP A 429 12.76 4.86 2.96
N VAL A 430 14.05 5.15 2.73
CA VAL A 430 15.14 4.53 3.51
C VAL A 430 15.20 5.08 4.94
N MET A 431 14.65 6.27 5.17
CA MET A 431 14.53 6.89 6.49
C MET A 431 13.33 6.37 7.28
N ALA A 432 12.31 5.82 6.60
CA ALA A 432 11.06 5.37 7.19
C ALA A 432 11.27 4.42 8.38
N LYS A 433 12.15 3.42 8.25
CA LYS A 433 12.40 2.47 9.36
C LYS A 433 13.07 3.12 10.56
N THR A 434 13.96 4.08 10.33
CA THR A 434 14.61 4.83 11.41
C THR A 434 13.59 5.64 12.20
N MET A 435 12.67 6.31 11.49
CA MET A 435 11.60 7.09 12.12
C MET A 435 10.53 6.21 12.77
N GLN A 436 10.23 5.04 12.21
CA GLN A 436 9.39 4.02 12.87
C GLN A 436 9.97 3.62 14.23
N LEU A 437 11.27 3.33 14.31
CA LEU A 437 11.92 3.05 15.58
C LEU A 437 11.83 4.24 16.54
N ALA A 438 11.97 5.47 16.05
CA ALA A 438 11.85 6.65 16.89
C ALA A 438 10.46 6.81 17.53
N VAL A 439 9.39 6.55 16.77
CA VAL A 439 8.00 6.61 17.23
C VAL A 439 7.70 5.44 18.18
N GLU A 440 7.96 4.19 17.76
CA GLU A 440 7.64 3.00 18.55
C GLU A 440 8.45 2.89 19.85
N MET A 441 9.69 3.39 19.86
CA MET A 441 10.51 3.48 21.08
C MET A 441 10.27 4.77 21.87
N THR A 442 9.33 5.63 21.43
CA THR A 442 8.92 6.86 22.12
C THR A 442 10.13 7.77 22.42
N LEU A 443 11.06 7.87 21.47
CA LEU A 443 12.33 8.56 21.66
C LEU A 443 12.10 10.04 21.95
N ASP A 444 12.64 10.52 23.07
CA ASP A 444 12.65 11.94 23.43
C ASP A 444 13.65 12.69 22.54
N VAL A 445 13.18 13.64 21.73
CA VAL A 445 14.02 14.42 20.82
C VAL A 445 15.16 15.10 21.55
N ARG A 446 15.02 15.49 22.83
CA ARG A 446 16.09 16.10 23.65
C ARG A 446 17.24 15.14 23.96
N LYS A 447 17.04 13.84 23.78
CA LYS A 447 18.03 12.78 24.02
C LYS A 447 18.68 12.25 22.74
N ILE A 448 18.11 12.53 21.56
CA ILE A 448 18.67 12.14 20.26
C ILE A 448 20.01 12.84 20.01
N PRO A 449 21.17 12.16 19.92
CA PRO A 449 22.44 12.85 19.76
C PRO A 449 22.48 13.68 18.46
N ASP A 450 22.93 14.93 18.52
CA ASP A 450 23.17 15.77 17.34
C ASP A 450 24.52 15.36 16.72
N ARG A 451 24.48 14.32 15.87
CA ARG A 451 25.65 13.67 15.28
C ARG A 451 25.39 13.31 13.81
N ALA A 452 25.26 14.34 12.99
CA ALA A 452 25.10 14.20 11.55
C ALA A 452 26.28 13.48 10.87
N TYR A 453 25.95 12.60 9.92
CA TYR A 453 26.89 12.17 8.89
C TYR A 453 26.85 13.20 7.75
N HIS A 454 27.97 13.87 7.48
CA HIS A 454 27.99 14.98 6.53
C HIS A 454 28.84 14.69 5.28
N PRO A 455 28.35 14.98 4.05
CA PRO A 455 26.97 15.34 3.70
C PRO A 455 26.11 14.08 3.44
N THR A 456 24.93 13.96 4.07
CA THR A 456 24.00 12.83 3.83
C THR A 456 22.54 13.27 3.94
N THR A 457 21.63 12.64 3.17
CA THR A 457 20.20 13.01 3.19
C THR A 457 19.55 12.91 4.58
N PRO A 458 19.95 11.98 5.50
CA PRO A 458 19.44 11.99 6.88
C PRO A 458 19.72 13.25 7.69
N GLU A 459 20.58 14.17 7.24
CA GLU A 459 20.79 15.47 7.92
C GLU A 459 19.49 16.29 8.04
N ILE A 460 18.49 16.05 7.19
CA ILE A 460 17.15 16.66 7.31
C ILE A 460 16.46 16.27 8.62
N ILE A 461 16.66 15.04 9.11
CA ILE A 461 16.12 14.57 10.39
C ILE A 461 16.84 15.30 11.53
N ASP A 462 18.16 15.48 11.46
CA ASP A 462 18.90 16.27 12.46
C ASP A 462 18.41 17.72 12.50
N GLY A 463 18.11 18.31 11.34
CA GLY A 463 17.46 19.61 11.21
C GLY A 463 16.13 19.68 11.95
N LEU A 464 15.22 18.75 11.66
CA LEU A 464 13.91 18.65 12.30
C LEU A 464 14.03 18.47 13.83
N VAL A 465 14.92 17.59 14.28
CA VAL A 465 15.16 17.36 15.72
C VAL A 465 15.67 18.63 16.41
N ARG A 466 16.59 19.39 15.79
CA ARG A 466 17.08 20.65 16.34
C ARG A 466 15.98 21.70 16.44
N GLU A 467 15.13 21.82 15.43
CA GLU A 467 14.00 22.76 15.44
C GLU A 467 12.95 22.39 16.49
N ALA A 468 12.59 21.11 16.60
CA ALA A 468 11.66 20.63 17.62
C ALA A 468 12.17 20.93 19.03
N ARG A 469 13.47 20.73 19.28
CA ARG A 469 14.11 21.09 20.56
C ARG A 469 14.03 22.58 20.85
N ALA A 470 14.35 23.42 19.87
CA ALA A 470 14.31 24.86 20.04
C ALA A 470 12.88 25.33 20.35
N GLU A 471 11.86 24.71 19.76
CA GLU A 471 10.46 25.04 20.04
C GLU A 471 10.00 24.55 21.42
N LEU A 472 10.42 23.35 21.85
CA LEU A 472 10.21 22.87 23.21
C LEU A 472 10.82 23.81 24.26
N GLU A 473 12.04 24.31 24.01
CA GLU A 473 12.73 25.24 24.91
C GLU A 473 12.00 26.59 25.02
N LYS A 474 11.57 27.17 23.89
CA LYS A 474 10.78 28.42 23.90
C LYS A 474 9.49 28.26 24.70
N ARG A 475 8.79 27.13 24.51
CA ARG A 475 7.53 26.85 25.19
C ARG A 475 7.69 26.68 26.70
N ASN A 476 8.76 26.00 27.12
CA ASN A 476 9.09 25.87 28.55
C ASN A 476 9.48 27.21 29.18
N GLY A 477 10.29 28.03 28.48
CA GLY A 477 10.61 29.37 28.93
C GLY A 477 9.38 30.27 29.09
N ALA A 478 8.42 30.17 28.18
CA ALA A 478 7.14 30.91 28.27
C ALA A 478 6.23 30.43 29.42
N ARG A 479 6.34 29.16 29.84
CA ARG A 479 5.61 28.61 31.00
C ARG A 479 6.22 29.03 32.34
N ASP A 480 7.53 29.26 32.40
CA ASP A 480 8.23 29.68 33.64
C ASP A 480 8.10 31.19 33.93
N ASP A 481 7.79 32.01 32.92
CA ASP A 481 7.66 33.48 33.01
C ASP A 481 6.21 33.99 33.22
N GLY A 482 5.20 33.10 33.21
CA GLY A 482 3.77 33.42 33.38
C GLY A 482 3.18 32.86 34.68
#